data_AF-A0A537UXG0-F1
#
_entry.id   AF-A0A537UXG0-F1
#
_cell.length_a   1.000
_cell.length_b   1.000
_cell.length_c   1.000
_cell.angle_alpha   90.00
_cell.angle_beta   90.00
_cell.angle_gamma   90.00
#
_symmetry.space_group_name_H-M   'P 1'
#
loop_
_entity.id
_entity.type
_entity.pdbx_description
1 polymer ?
#
loop_
_entity_poly.entity_id
_entity_poly.type
_entity_poly.pdbx_seq_one_letter_code
_entity_poly.pdbx_strand_id
1 'polypeptide(L)' 'MNRLVEIRRQEFICRERALLDSERKSFWLAKAEEWEQRALEEIAFHFKECNRDSADYQTAAH' A
#
# COMPACT_ATOMS: atom_id res chain seq x y z
N MET A 1 4.92 7.78 -4.36
CA MET A 1 3.67 7.50 -5.11
C MET A 1 3.79 6.33 -6.11
N ASN A 2 4.80 6.22 -6.98
CA ASN A 2 4.90 5.09 -7.95
C ASN A 2 4.85 3.69 -7.28
N ARG A 3 5.57 3.52 -6.17
CA ARG A 3 5.59 2.26 -5.42
C ARG A 3 4.23 1.84 -4.86
N LEU A 4 3.40 2.80 -4.42
CA LEU A 4 2.04 2.54 -3.94
C LEU A 4 1.13 2.05 -5.08
N VAL A 5 1.26 2.63 -6.27
CA VAL A 5 0.51 2.21 -7.47
C VAL A 5 0.89 0.79 -7.87
N GLU A 6 2.18 0.45 -7.81
CA GLU A 6 2.65 -0.91 -8.07
C GLU A 6 2.12 -1.92 -7.06
N ILE A 7 2.12 -1.58 -5.76
CA ILE A 7 1.56 -2.44 -4.71
C ILE A 7 0.05 -2.68 -4.94
N ARG A 8 -0.71 -1.63 -5.26
CA ARG A 8 -2.15 -1.75 -5.55
C ARG A 8 -2.44 -2.57 -6.81
N ARG A 9 -1.57 -2.48 -7.83
CA ARG A 9 -1.66 -3.34 -9.01
C ARG A 9 -1.46 -4.82 -8.65
N GLN A 10 -0.50 -5.14 -7.78
CA GLN A 10 -0.25 -6.53 -7.34
C GLN A 10 -1.40 -7.09 -6.50
N GLU A 11 -1.98 -6.28 -5.61
CA GLU A 11 -3.18 -6.61 -4.85
C GLU A 11 -4.35 -6.99 -5.78
N PHE A 12 -4.61 -6.15 -6.79
CA PHE A 12 -5.67 -6.39 -7.76
C PHE A 12 -5.48 -7.71 -8.52
N ILE A 13 -4.25 -7.99 -8.99
CA ILE A 13 -3.93 -9.25 -9.68
C ILE A 13 -4.18 -10.45 -8.77
N CYS A 14 -3.82 -10.37 -7.48
CA CYS A 14 -4.07 -11.44 -6.53
C CYS A 14 -5.57 -11.69 -6.35
N ARG A 15 -6.38 -10.62 -6.24
CA ARG A 15 -7.85 -10.73 -6.15
C ARG A 15 -8.47 -11.33 -7.41
N GLU A 16 -8.01 -10.91 -8.59
CA GLU A 16 -8.45 -11.47 -9.87
C GLU A 16 -8.15 -12.98 -9.95
N ARG A 17 -6.93 -13.39 -9.54
CA ARG A 17 -6.57 -14.81 -9.49
C ARG A 17 -7.39 -15.59 -8.46
N ALA A 18 -7.74 -15.00 -7.32
CA ALA A 18 -8.61 -15.64 -6.34
C ALA A 18 -10.03 -15.91 -6.87
N LEU A 19 -10.51 -15.11 -7.84
CA LEU A 19 -11.79 -15.34 -8.50
C LEU A 19 -11.71 -16.45 -9.54
N LEU A 20 -10.60 -16.56 -10.26
CA LEU A 20 -10.39 -17.55 -11.31
C LEU A 20 -9.94 -18.93 -10.78
N ASP A 21 -9.21 -18.96 -9.66
CA ASP A 21 -8.61 -20.16 -9.08
C ASP A 21 -9.30 -20.50 -7.75
N SER A 22 -10.38 -21.29 -7.83
CA SER A 22 -11.19 -21.69 -6.67
C SER A 22 -10.44 -22.64 -5.72
N GLU A 23 -9.49 -23.43 -6.23
CA GLU A 23 -8.70 -24.37 -5.43
C GLU A 23 -7.71 -23.62 -4.52
N ARG A 24 -7.10 -22.55 -5.06
CA ARG A 24 -6.11 -21.74 -4.33
C ARG A 24 -6.64 -20.37 -3.94
N LYS A 25 -7.96 -20.20 -3.92
CA LYS A 25 -8.63 -18.93 -3.60
C LYS A 25 -8.12 -18.34 -2.30
N SER A 26 -8.08 -19.13 -1.23
CA SER A 26 -7.61 -18.67 0.08
C SER A 26 -6.15 -18.22 0.07
N PHE A 27 -5.29 -18.89 -0.70
CA PHE A 27 -3.89 -18.50 -0.88
C PHE A 27 -3.76 -17.17 -1.61
N TRP A 28 -4.52 -16.98 -2.69
CA TRP A 28 -4.52 -15.73 -3.44
C TRP A 28 -5.11 -14.56 -2.65
N LEU A 29 -6.14 -14.82 -1.83
CA LEU A 29 -6.71 -13.83 -0.91
C LEU A 29 -5.72 -13.43 0.19
N ALA A 30 -5.01 -14.39 0.79
CA ALA A 30 -3.96 -14.09 1.77
C ALA A 30 -2.87 -13.19 1.16
N LYS A 31 -2.42 -13.51 -0.06
CA LYS A 31 -1.46 -12.63 -0.78
C LYS A 31 -2.02 -11.25 -1.08
N ALA A 32 -3.30 -11.15 -1.43
CA ALA A 32 -3.94 -9.85 -1.65
C ALA A 32 -3.97 -9.00 -0.36
N GLU A 33 -4.24 -9.63 0.78
CA GLU A 33 -4.21 -8.97 2.10
C GLU A 33 -2.80 -8.49 2.46
N GLU A 34 -1.76 -9.29 2.20
CA GLU A 34 -0.36 -8.87 2.39
C GLU A 34 -0.01 -7.63 1.55
N TRP A 35 -0.46 -7.58 0.30
CA TRP A 35 -0.26 -6.39 -0.55
C TRP A 35 -1.06 -5.18 -0.06
N GLU A 36 -2.28 -5.39 0.44
CA GLU A 36 -3.09 -4.31 1.02
C GLU A 36 -2.41 -3.72 2.25
N GLN A 37 -1.92 -4.56 3.17
CA GLN A 37 -1.16 -4.11 4.34
C GLN A 37 0.07 -3.30 3.94
N ARG A 38 0.82 -3.78 2.95
CA ARG A 38 2.01 -3.07 2.45
C ARG A 38 1.67 -1.73 1.81
N ALA A 39 0.50 -1.61 1.17
CA ALA A 39 0.01 -0.33 0.66
C ALA A 39 -0.32 0.64 1.80
N LEU A 40 -0.96 0.15 2.87
CA LEU A 40 -1.26 0.95 4.05
C LEU A 40 0.00 1.44 4.75
N GLU A 41 1.03 0.59 4.85
CA GLU A 41 2.33 0.99 5.40
C GLU A 41 3.01 2.08 4.57
N GLU A 42 3.01 1.97 3.23
CA GLU A 42 3.57 3.02 2.36
C GLU A 42 2.79 4.33 2.45
N ILE A 43 1.45 4.26 2.55
CA ILE A 43 0.61 5.43 2.78
C ILE A 43 1.00 6.06 4.14
N ALA A 44 1.03 5.28 5.21
CA ALA A 44 1.37 5.77 6.55
C ALA A 44 2.78 6.36 6.62
N PHE A 45 3.75 5.76 5.92
CA PHE A 45 5.11 6.27 5.80
C PHE A 45 5.11 7.63 5.11
N HIS A 46 4.49 7.76 3.94
CA HIS A 46 4.42 9.03 3.22
C HIS A 46 3.66 10.11 3.99
N PHE A 47 2.59 9.76 4.71
CA PHE A 47 1.89 10.70 5.59
C PHE A 47 2.80 11.21 6.72
N LYS A 48 3.60 10.33 7.34
CA LYS A 48 4.57 10.73 8.36
C LYS A 48 5.69 11.60 7.79
N GLU A 49 6.21 11.28 6.62
CA GLU A 49 7.22 12.11 5.94
C GLU A 49 6.69 13.50 5.61
N CYS A 50 5.48 13.59 5.03
CA CYS A 50 4.86 14.85 4.68
C CYS A 50 4.61 15.73 5.90
N ASN A 51 4.13 15.15 7.01
CA ASN A 51 3.93 15.87 8.26
C ASN A 51 5.25 16.33 8.92
N ARG A 52 6.36 15.61 8.70
CA ARG A 52 7.66 15.96 9.24
C ARG A 52 8.34 17.09 8.46
N ASP A 53 8.22 17.07 7.14
CA ASP A 53 8.70 18.14 6.26
C ASP A 53 7.91 19.45 6.53
N SER A 54 6.59 19.34 6.73
CA SER A 54 5.72 20.47 7.09
C SER A 54 6.13 21.19 8.39
N ALA A 55 6.59 20.43 9.39
CA ALA A 55 7.00 20.97 10.68
C ALA A 55 8.36 21.71 10.61
N ASP A 56 9.25 21.27 9.73
CA ASP A 56 10.55 21.91 9.50
C ASP A 56 10.39 23.28 8.82
N TYR A 57 9.51 23.36 7.82
CA TYR A 57 9.13 24.63 7.18
C TYR A 57 8.45 25.63 8.13
N GLN A 58 7.65 25.16 9.09
CA GLN A 58 7.03 26.04 10.10
C GLN A 58 8.03 26.54 11.15
N THR A 59 9.08 25.78 11.43
CA THR A 59 10.11 26.17 12.41
C THR A 59 11.12 27.15 11.80
N ALA A 60 11.38 27.06 10.49
CA ALA A 60 12.24 28.01 9.77
C ALA A 60 11.58 29.37 9.45
N ALA A 61 10.26 29.49 9.67
CA ALA A 61 9.49 30.71 9.39
C ALA A 61 9.24 31.60 10.63
N HIS A 62 9.93 31.35 11.75
CA HIS A 62 9.78 32.13 12.99
C HIS A 62 11.11 32.73 13.48
#